data_AF-C6TEU8-F1
#
_entry.id   AF-C6TEU8-F1
#
_cell.length_a   1.000
_cell.length_b   1.000
_cell.length_c   1.000
_cell.angle_alpha   90.00
_cell.angle_beta   90.00
_cell.angle_gamma   90.00
#
_symmetry.space_group_name_H-M   'P 1'
#
loop_
_entity.id
_entity.type
_entity.pdbx_description
1 polymer ?
#
loop_
_entity_poly.entity_id
_entity_poly.type
_entity_poly.pdbx_seq_one_letter_code
_entity_poly.pdbx_strand_id
1 'polypeptide(L)'
;MDQLPVEVIGNILSHLRAARDVVIASATCRKWRQACCKHLHTLSFSSKDWPIYRDLTTTRLEILITQTIFQSSGLQALSILMEDVDGFSASTVTAWLLYTGNSQHCIICQDYANVTFLKYVAAQLK
;
A
#
# COMPACT_ATOMS: atom_id res chain seq x y z
N MET A 1 14.09 -8.86 21.00
CA MET A 1 12.75 -8.36 20.61
C MET A 1 11.61 -9.32 20.99
N ASP A 2 11.88 -10.51 21.56
CA ASP A 2 10.83 -11.50 21.85
C ASP A 2 9.91 -11.16 23.02
N GLN A 3 10.18 -10.09 23.77
CA GLN A 3 9.41 -9.70 24.95
C GLN A 3 8.19 -8.84 24.63
N LEU A 4 8.13 -8.19 23.45
CA LEU A 4 6.99 -7.37 23.08
C LEU A 4 5.85 -8.26 22.54
N PRO A 5 4.61 -8.09 23.06
CA PRO A 5 3.42 -8.71 22.48
C PRO A 5 3.18 -8.22 21.05
N VAL A 6 2.55 -9.05 20.22
CA VAL A 6 2.30 -8.72 18.80
C VAL A 6 1.34 -7.53 18.66
N GLU A 7 0.47 -7.34 19.65
CA GLU A 7 -0.49 -6.25 19.76
C GLU A 7 0.21 -4.91 19.97
N VAL A 8 1.29 -4.87 20.77
CA VAL A 8 2.07 -3.64 20.98
C VAL A 8 2.82 -3.26 19.71
N ILE A 9 3.39 -4.25 19.01
CA ILE A 9 4.01 -4.02 17.69
C ILE A 9 2.96 -3.53 16.69
N GLY A 10 1.76 -4.13 16.70
CA GLY A 10 0.63 -3.70 15.89
C GLY A 10 0.22 -2.25 16.15
N ASN A 11 0.21 -1.83 17.42
CA ASN A 11 -0.06 -0.45 17.78
C ASN A 11 1.05 0.50 17.32
N ILE A 12 2.31 0.08 17.26
CA ILE A 12 3.37 0.90 16.64
C ILE A 12 3.12 1.01 15.13
N LEU A 13 2.83 -0.12 14.47
CA LEU A 13 2.58 -0.17 13.03
C LEU A 13 1.34 0.64 12.60
N SER A 14 0.31 0.77 13.44
CA SER A 14 -0.87 1.58 13.12
C SER A 14 -0.54 3.07 12.98
N HIS A 15 0.58 3.53 13.56
CA HIS A 15 1.08 4.89 13.40
C HIS A 15 2.02 5.03 12.19
N LEU A 16 2.50 3.91 11.62
CA LEU A 16 3.27 3.92 10.38
C LEU A 16 2.32 3.90 9.19
N ARG A 17 2.53 4.84 8.26
CA ARG A 17 1.78 4.90 7.00
C ARG A 17 2.65 4.62 5.80
N ALA A 18 3.93 4.96 5.85
CA ALA A 18 4.85 4.77 4.73
C ALA A 18 5.13 3.28 4.50
N ALA A 19 4.91 2.83 3.27
CA ALA A 19 5.10 1.43 2.87
C ALA A 19 6.55 0.97 3.05
N ARG A 20 7.52 1.86 2.85
CA ARG A 20 8.94 1.61 3.14
C ARG A 20 9.13 1.11 4.56
N ASP A 21 8.61 1.83 5.54
CA ASP A 21 8.85 1.51 6.96
C ASP A 21 8.17 0.20 7.34
N VAL A 22 6.96 -0.04 6.81
CA VAL A 22 6.22 -1.29 7.01
C VAL A 22 6.96 -2.49 6.40
N VAL A 23 7.48 -2.35 5.18
CA VAL A 23 8.25 -3.40 4.49
C VAL A 23 9.52 -3.71 5.29
N ILE A 24 10.30 -2.69 5.67
CA ILE A 24 11.52 -2.86 6.46
C ILE A 24 11.19 -3.54 7.80
N ALA A 25 10.16 -3.05 8.51
CA ALA A 25 9.75 -3.59 9.80
C ALA A 25 9.35 -5.08 9.67
N SER A 26 8.54 -5.44 8.68
CA SER A 26 8.08 -6.82 8.45
C SER A 26 9.21 -7.81 8.11
N ALA A 27 10.34 -7.30 7.61
CA ALA A 27 11.51 -8.10 7.27
C ALA A 27 12.40 -8.40 8.49
N THR A 28 12.24 -7.67 9.61
CA THR A 28 13.11 -7.81 10.79
C THR A 28 12.95 -9.15 11.50
N CYS A 29 11.72 -9.59 11.81
CA CYS A 29 11.45 -10.88 12.43
C CYS A 29 9.98 -11.35 12.24
N ARG A 30 9.71 -12.60 12.63
CA ARG A 30 8.37 -13.22 12.50
C ARG A 30 7.27 -12.47 13.26
N LYS A 31 7.56 -11.91 14.44
CA LYS A 31 6.58 -11.14 15.21
C LYS A 31 6.17 -9.85 14.49
N TRP A 32 7.12 -9.12 13.93
CA TRP A 32 6.83 -7.93 13.13
C TRP A 32 6.05 -8.27 11.88
N ARG A 33 6.41 -9.34 11.17
CA ARG A 33 5.62 -9.82 10.03
C ARG A 33 4.19 -10.13 10.42
N GLN A 34 3.99 -10.87 11.51
CA GLN A 34 2.65 -11.21 12.01
C GLN A 34 1.85 -9.96 12.39
N ALA A 35 2.49 -8.97 13.03
CA ALA A 35 1.85 -7.72 13.38
C ALA A 35 1.45 -6.91 12.14
N CYS A 36 2.32 -6.84 11.12
CA CYS A 36 2.01 -6.20 9.82
C CYS A 36 0.81 -6.88 9.15
N CYS A 37 0.77 -8.21 9.14
CA CYS A 37 -0.35 -8.93 8.54
C CYS A 37 -1.69 -8.58 9.22
N LYS A 38 -1.72 -8.46 10.56
CA LYS A 38 -2.95 -8.33 11.34
C LYS A 38 -3.40 -6.89 11.64
N HIS A 39 -2.46 -5.97 11.79
CA HIS A 39 -2.73 -4.64 12.37
C HIS A 39 -2.42 -3.47 11.43
N LEU A 40 -1.97 -3.75 10.21
CA LEU A 40 -1.77 -2.72 9.20
C LEU A 40 -3.12 -2.34 8.58
N HIS A 41 -3.58 -1.12 8.88
CA HIS A 41 -4.85 -0.60 8.35
C HIS A 41 -4.66 0.48 7.29
N THR A 42 -3.48 1.10 7.21
CA THR A 42 -3.19 2.15 6.23
C THR A 42 -1.82 1.93 5.62
N LEU A 43 -1.73 2.13 4.31
CA LEU A 43 -0.48 2.00 3.56
C LEU A 43 -0.36 3.13 2.54
N SER A 44 0.81 3.75 2.49
CA SER A 44 1.12 4.85 1.58
C SER A 44 2.42 4.58 0.85
N PHE A 45 2.37 4.58 -0.47
CA PHE A 45 3.52 4.48 -1.34
C PHE A 45 3.81 5.86 -1.91
N SER A 46 5.00 6.41 -1.64
CA SER A 46 5.47 7.61 -2.32
C SER A 46 6.86 7.43 -2.95
N SER A 47 7.03 7.92 -4.18
CA SER A 47 8.36 8.03 -4.83
C SER A 47 9.38 8.84 -4.00
N LYS A 48 8.89 9.66 -3.05
CA LYS A 48 9.70 10.44 -2.11
C LYS A 48 10.19 9.64 -0.91
N ASP A 49 9.47 8.59 -0.51
CA ASP A 49 9.78 7.81 0.68
C ASP A 49 10.97 6.89 0.48
N TRP A 50 11.16 6.41 -0.77
CA TRP A 50 12.23 5.49 -1.12
C TRP A 50 12.75 5.75 -2.54
N PRO A 51 14.03 6.17 -2.69
CA PRO A 51 14.64 6.38 -4.02
C PRO A 51 14.51 5.18 -4.96
N ILE A 52 14.57 3.96 -4.41
CA ILE A 52 14.43 2.70 -5.16
C ILE A 52 13.15 2.68 -5.99
N TYR A 53 12.05 3.32 -5.56
CA TYR A 53 10.81 3.32 -6.34
C TYR A 53 10.94 4.02 -7.69
N ARG A 54 11.85 5.00 -7.81
CA ARG A 54 12.12 5.70 -9.09
C ARG A 54 12.99 4.87 -10.04
N ASP A 55 13.79 3.95 -9.49
CA ASP A 55 14.65 3.07 -10.28
C ASP A 55 13.92 1.80 -10.77
N LEU A 56 12.71 1.54 -10.27
CA LEU A 56 11.90 0.39 -10.64
C LEU A 56 11.02 0.68 -11.86
N THR A 57 10.91 -0.31 -12.73
CA THR A 57 9.90 -0.28 -13.80
C THR A 57 8.49 -0.30 -13.22
N THR A 58 7.52 0.24 -13.95
CA THR A 58 6.09 0.22 -13.57
C THR A 58 5.62 -1.18 -13.16
N THR A 59 5.96 -2.21 -13.94
CA THR A 59 5.59 -3.60 -13.62
C THR A 59 6.20 -4.09 -12.31
N ARG A 60 7.44 -3.70 -12.00
CA ARG A 60 8.06 -4.06 -10.71
C ARG A 60 7.40 -3.33 -9.55
N LEU A 61 7.01 -2.07 -9.74
CA LEU A 61 6.22 -1.33 -8.75
C LEU A 61 4.86 -1.99 -8.51
N GLU A 62 4.15 -2.39 -9.58
CA GLU A 62 2.88 -3.10 -9.47
C GLU A 62 3.02 -4.40 -8.67
N ILE A 63 4.05 -5.19 -8.95
CA ILE A 63 4.32 -6.44 -8.22
C ILE A 63 4.59 -6.15 -6.74
N LEU A 64 5.45 -5.18 -6.44
CA LEU A 64 5.82 -4.82 -5.07
C LEU A 64 4.60 -4.34 -4.27
N ILE A 65 3.81 -3.44 -4.85
CA ILE A 65 2.60 -2.91 -4.23
C ILE A 65 1.60 -4.04 -4.00
N THR A 66 1.34 -4.87 -5.01
CA THR A 66 0.42 -6.02 -4.92
C THR A 66 0.84 -6.99 -3.81
N GLN A 67 2.12 -7.36 -3.76
CA GLN A 67 2.64 -8.26 -2.72
C GLN A 67 2.48 -7.67 -1.32
N THR A 68 2.74 -6.37 -1.16
CA THR A 68 2.62 -5.70 0.15
C THR A 68 1.16 -5.65 0.60
N ILE A 69 0.23 -5.35 -0.32
CA ILE A 69 -1.21 -5.32 -0.04
C ILE A 69 -1.69 -6.71 0.36
N PHE A 70 -1.40 -7.75 -0.43
CA PHE A 70 -1.89 -9.11 -0.19
C PHE A 70 -1.27 -9.81 1.02
N GLN A 71 -0.16 -9.29 1.54
CA GLN A 71 0.41 -9.73 2.81
C GLN A 71 -0.33 -9.16 4.03
N SER A 72 -1.22 -8.17 3.87
CA SER A 72 -1.97 -7.54 4.96
C SER A 72 -3.44 -7.94 4.93
N SER A 73 -3.97 -8.55 5.99
CA SER A 73 -5.36 -9.03 6.02
C SER A 73 -6.38 -7.96 6.44
N GLY A 74 -5.94 -6.74 6.76
CA GLY A 74 -6.77 -5.71 7.39
C GLY A 74 -6.60 -4.31 6.81
N LEU A 75 -6.06 -4.20 5.58
CA LEU A 75 -5.79 -2.91 4.96
C LEU A 75 -7.10 -2.20 4.59
N GLN A 76 -7.33 -1.04 5.18
CA GLN A 76 -8.55 -0.24 5.01
C GLN A 76 -8.33 1.03 4.17
N ALA A 77 -7.09 1.48 4.03
CA ALA A 77 -6.75 2.68 3.27
C ALA A 77 -5.43 2.49 2.53
N LEU A 78 -5.43 2.84 1.25
CA LEU A 78 -4.27 2.74 0.37
C LEU A 78 -4.06 4.08 -0.34
N SER A 79 -2.86 4.62 -0.23
CA SER A 79 -2.44 5.80 -0.97
C SER A 79 -1.23 5.46 -1.83
N ILE A 80 -1.27 5.84 -3.10
CA ILE A 80 -0.14 5.66 -4.00
C ILE A 80 0.10 6.99 -4.71
N LEU A 81 1.28 7.57 -4.49
CA LEU A 81 1.75 8.82 -5.08
C LEU A 81 3.10 8.56 -5.74
N MET A 82 3.08 8.30 -7.04
CA MET A 82 4.31 8.00 -7.79
C MET A 82 4.50 9.03 -8.89
N GLU A 83 5.62 9.74 -8.80
CA GLU A 83 6.13 10.63 -9.84
C GLU A 83 6.88 9.77 -10.89
N ASP A 84 6.86 10.20 -12.16
CA ASP A 84 7.63 9.60 -13.26
C ASP A 84 7.31 8.13 -13.62
N VAL A 85 6.05 7.71 -13.48
CA VAL A 85 5.61 6.36 -13.87
C VAL A 85 4.62 6.43 -15.04
N ASP A 86 4.77 5.54 -16.02
CA ASP A 86 3.94 5.47 -17.24
C ASP A 86 2.44 5.19 -17.01
N GLY A 87 2.00 5.05 -15.76
CA GLY A 87 0.66 4.67 -15.37
C GLY A 87 0.56 3.19 -14.95
N PHE A 88 -0.36 2.89 -14.04
CA PHE A 88 -0.59 1.51 -13.57
C PHE A 88 -1.67 0.88 -14.45
N SER A 89 -1.57 -0.42 -14.67
CA SER A 89 -2.58 -1.18 -15.40
C SER A 89 -3.93 -1.13 -14.68
N ALA A 90 -5.00 -0.96 -15.46
CA ALA A 90 -6.36 -0.86 -14.93
C ALA A 90 -6.79 -2.11 -14.15
N SER A 91 -6.37 -3.30 -14.59
CA SER A 91 -6.63 -4.57 -13.91
C SER A 91 -5.99 -4.61 -12.52
N THR A 92 -4.73 -4.19 -12.42
CA THR A 92 -3.98 -4.17 -11.15
C THR A 92 -4.60 -3.19 -10.17
N VAL A 93 -4.92 -1.98 -10.63
CA VAL A 93 -5.58 -0.97 -9.80
C VAL A 93 -6.96 -1.44 -9.34
N THR A 94 -7.73 -2.10 -10.20
CA THR A 94 -9.02 -2.70 -9.85
C THR A 94 -8.86 -3.79 -8.78
N ALA A 95 -7.85 -4.65 -8.91
CA ALA A 95 -7.55 -5.68 -7.93
C ALA A 95 -7.20 -5.09 -6.55
N TRP A 96 -6.42 -4.01 -6.52
CA TRP A 96 -6.11 -3.30 -5.28
C TRP A 96 -7.36 -2.70 -4.64
N LEU A 97 -8.21 -2.04 -5.41
CA LEU A 97 -9.47 -1.48 -4.93
C LEU A 97 -10.42 -2.53 -4.36
N LEU A 98 -10.53 -3.68 -5.04
CA LEU A 98 -11.34 -4.80 -4.57
C LEU A 98 -10.80 -5.37 -3.26
N TYR A 99 -9.48 -5.51 -3.15
CA TYR A 99 -8.85 -6.07 -1.95
C TYR A 99 -8.99 -5.14 -0.73
N THR A 100 -8.85 -3.83 -0.92
CA THR A 100 -8.93 -2.88 0.19
C THR A 100 -10.37 -2.63 0.65
N GLY A 101 -11.37 -3.10 -0.11
CA GLY A 101 -12.77 -3.28 0.30
C GLY A 101 -13.46 -2.04 0.89
N ASN A 102 -14.26 -1.32 0.10
CA ASN A 102 -15.02 -0.12 0.53
C ASN A 102 -14.18 0.89 1.35
N SER A 103 -12.88 0.91 1.14
CA SER A 103 -11.93 1.84 1.73
C SER A 103 -12.43 3.24 1.52
N GLN A 104 -12.75 3.96 2.60
CA GLN A 104 -13.22 5.35 2.49
C GLN A 104 -12.18 6.26 1.80
N HIS A 105 -10.92 5.83 1.71
CA HIS A 105 -9.80 6.59 1.16
C HIS A 105 -8.81 5.71 0.39
N CYS A 106 -9.19 5.18 -0.78
CA CYS A 106 -8.19 4.77 -1.78
C CYS A 106 -7.87 5.98 -2.67
N ILE A 107 -6.66 6.52 -2.55
CA ILE A 107 -6.21 7.68 -3.33
C ILE A 107 -4.99 7.26 -4.14
N ILE A 108 -5.22 7.04 -5.44
CA ILE A 108 -4.14 6.82 -6.40
C ILE A 108 -3.93 8.15 -7.11
N CYS A 109 -2.90 8.89 -6.68
CA CYS A 109 -2.46 10.10 -7.36
C CYS A 109 -1.36 9.73 -8.34
N GLN A 110 -1.73 9.65 -9.62
CA GLN A 110 -0.79 9.70 -10.73
C GLN A 110 -0.84 11.11 -11.31
N ASP A 111 0.33 11.69 -11.57
CA ASP A 111 0.39 13.00 -12.19
C ASP A 111 -0.32 12.99 -13.56
N TYR A 112 -1.29 13.90 -13.65
CA TYR A 112 -1.96 14.50 -14.81
C TYR A 112 -2.70 13.70 -15.89
N ALA A 113 -2.69 12.36 -15.97
CA ALA A 113 -3.44 11.66 -17.04
C ALA A 113 -4.61 10.76 -16.59
N ASN A 114 -4.51 10.07 -15.43
CA ASN A 114 -5.45 9.01 -15.05
C ASN A 114 -6.49 9.38 -13.97
N VAL A 115 -6.48 10.64 -13.49
CA VAL A 115 -7.41 11.12 -12.44
C VAL A 115 -8.89 10.98 -12.88
N THR A 116 -9.15 11.03 -14.19
CA THR A 116 -10.49 10.90 -14.76
C THR A 116 -11.04 9.47 -14.69
N PHE A 117 -10.20 8.45 -14.91
CA PHE A 117 -10.65 7.04 -14.92
C PHE A 117 -11.00 6.54 -13.53
N LEU A 118 -10.24 6.96 -12.51
CA LEU A 118 -10.47 6.51 -11.12
C LEU A 118 -11.66 7.19 -10.45
N LYS A 119 -11.93 8.46 -10.78
CA LYS A 119 -13.21 9.10 -10.39
C LYS A 119 -14.40 8.41 -11.03
N TYR A 120 -14.26 7.96 -12.28
CA TYR A 120 -15.31 7.24 -13.00
C TYR A 120 -15.58 5.86 -12.38
N VAL A 121 -14.55 5.05 -12.11
CA VAL A 121 -14.73 3.72 -11.49
C VAL A 121 -15.26 3.82 -10.06
N ALA A 122 -14.78 4.78 -9.25
CA ALA A 122 -15.31 5.00 -7.91
C ALA A 122 -16.77 5.49 -7.90
N ALA A 123 -17.23 6.18 -8.96
CA ALA A 123 -18.62 6.59 -9.11
C ALA A 123 -19.55 5.46 -9.59
N GLN A 124 -19.03 4.44 -10.28
CA GLN A 124 -19.79 3.29 -10.79
C GLN A 124 -19.93 2.13 -9.77
N LEU A 125 -19.25 2.22 -8.62
CA LEU A 125 -19.31 1.25 -7.52
C LEU A 125 -20.24 1.69 -6.38
N LYS A 126 -21.09 2.70 -6.60
CA LYS A 126 -22.20 3.11 -5.73
C LYS A 126 -23.53 2.82 -6.41
#